data_AF-A0AAE4A736-F1
#
_entry.id   AF-A0AAE4A736-F1
#
_cell.length_a   1.000
_cell.length_b   1.000
_cell.length_c   1.000
_cell.angle_alpha   90.00
_cell.angle_beta   90.00
_cell.angle_gamma   90.00
#
_symmetry.space_group_name_H-M   'P 1'
#
loop_
_entity.id
_entity.type
_entity.pdbx_description
1 polymer ?
#
loop_
_entity_poly.entity_id
_entity_poly.type
_entity_poly.pdbx_seq_one_letter_code
_entity_poly.pdbx_strand_id
1 'polypeptide(L)'
;PRVDAAASIAAGAAAPAVDRRDASVPARVEAAGHALSREAAARYAWAAARLALGSIFLWAFLDKLFGLGHSTASADSVLNGGNPTKGFLGASVGPFSGIYHDIAGNVVVNVLFMAGLAFLGVALMSGVAMRLAAGAGALMMVLMWSASLPPANHVFMDEHLVYAIVLIGLALVKAGDTIGLGRIWSRSKLVRRLPWLE
;
A
#
# COMPACT_ATOMS: atom_id res chain seq x y z
N PRO A 1 81.16 -14.00 48.74
CA PRO A 1 80.46 -12.81 48.18
C PRO A 1 80.18 -13.04 46.68
N ARG A 2 79.17 -13.83 46.32
CA ARG A 2 77.73 -13.47 46.19
C ARG A 2 77.49 -12.49 45.01
N VAL A 3 76.71 -13.01 44.04
CA VAL A 3 75.75 -12.34 43.12
C VAL A 3 76.32 -11.36 42.04
N ASP A 4 75.89 -11.30 40.78
CA ASP A 4 74.68 -11.79 40.07
C ASP A 4 74.88 -11.71 38.53
N ALA A 5 74.44 -12.73 37.78
CA ALA A 5 73.25 -12.75 36.88
C ALA A 5 73.51 -12.17 35.47
N ALA A 6 73.73 -13.04 34.48
CA ALA A 6 72.69 -13.72 33.69
C ALA A 6 72.16 -12.87 32.53
N ALA A 7 72.60 -13.26 31.33
CA ALA A 7 72.01 -12.88 30.05
C ALA A 7 70.50 -13.16 30.06
N SER A 8 69.70 -12.17 29.66
CA SER A 8 68.30 -12.39 29.30
C SER A 8 68.01 -11.66 28.00
N ILE A 9 67.98 -12.46 26.93
CA ILE A 9 67.46 -12.11 25.61
C ILE A 9 65.94 -12.03 25.77
N ALA A 10 65.41 -10.84 25.94
CA ALA A 10 63.98 -10.60 25.81
C ALA A 10 63.66 -10.36 24.32
N ALA A 11 63.50 -11.46 23.58
CA ALA A 11 62.79 -11.44 22.31
C ALA A 11 61.32 -11.13 22.60
N GLY A 12 60.92 -9.87 22.41
CA GLY A 12 59.52 -9.48 22.40
C GLY A 12 58.81 -10.21 21.26
N ALA A 13 58.07 -11.27 21.59
CA ALA A 13 57.14 -11.90 20.66
C ALA A 13 56.08 -10.86 20.28
N ALA A 14 56.19 -10.31 19.07
CA ALA A 14 55.13 -9.53 18.47
C ALA A 14 53.86 -10.40 18.46
N ALA A 15 52.81 -9.96 19.15
CA ALA A 15 51.51 -10.58 19.06
C ALA A 15 51.13 -10.70 17.57
N PRO A 16 50.57 -11.83 17.12
CA PRO A 16 50.17 -11.98 15.73
C PRO A 16 49.23 -10.83 15.41
N ALA A 17 49.61 -10.00 14.44
CA ALA A 17 48.74 -8.96 13.92
C ALA A 17 47.51 -9.69 13.34
N VAL A 18 46.42 -9.74 14.10
CA VAL A 18 45.12 -10.17 13.60
C VAL A 18 44.87 -9.31 12.38
N ASP A 19 44.88 -9.92 11.19
CA ASP A 19 44.66 -9.22 9.94
C ASP A 19 43.28 -8.55 10.05
N ARG A 20 43.26 -7.22 10.17
CA ARG A 20 42.01 -6.45 10.28
C ARG A 20 41.09 -6.67 9.08
N ARG A 21 41.61 -7.24 7.98
CA ARG A 21 40.81 -7.67 6.82
C ARG A 21 39.89 -8.85 7.16
N ASP A 22 40.32 -9.80 7.98
CA ASP A 22 39.54 -11.01 8.30
C ASP A 22 38.37 -10.73 9.25
N ALA A 23 38.50 -9.75 10.16
CA ALA A 23 37.40 -9.31 11.03
C ALA A 23 36.33 -8.49 10.28
N SER A 24 36.68 -7.91 9.12
CA SER A 24 35.76 -7.07 8.33
C SER A 24 34.76 -7.88 7.49
N VAL A 25 35.11 -9.12 7.14
CA VAL A 25 34.28 -10.04 6.37
C VAL A 25 33.04 -10.50 7.16
N PRO A 26 33.15 -11.05 8.39
CA PRO A 26 31.98 -11.49 9.16
C PRO A 26 31.04 -10.33 9.50
N ALA A 27 31.56 -9.16 9.86
CA ALA A 27 30.74 -7.97 10.10
C ALA A 27 29.98 -7.51 8.83
N ARG A 28 30.60 -7.60 7.65
CA ARG A 28 29.95 -7.30 6.37
C ARG A 28 28.87 -8.31 6.01
N VAL A 29 29.13 -9.61 6.24
CA VAL A 29 28.15 -10.69 6.00
C VAL A 29 26.94 -10.52 6.92
N GLU A 30 27.17 -10.20 8.19
CA GLU A 30 26.10 -9.95 9.15
C GLU A 30 25.28 -8.70 8.80
N ALA A 31 25.94 -7.59 8.44
CA ALA A 31 25.26 -6.38 7.99
C ALA A 31 24.43 -6.61 6.70
N ALA A 32 24.96 -7.38 5.74
CA ALA A 32 24.24 -7.77 4.54
C ALA A 32 23.03 -8.66 4.86
N GLY A 33 23.17 -9.61 5.79
CA GLY A 33 22.07 -10.45 6.28
C GLY A 33 20.94 -9.63 6.90
N HIS A 34 21.27 -8.64 7.74
CA HIS A 34 20.29 -7.72 8.32
C HIS A 34 19.64 -6.79 7.28
N ALA A 35 20.36 -6.39 6.23
CA ALA A 35 19.79 -5.61 5.14
C ALA A 35 18.76 -6.44 4.34
N LEU A 36 19.12 -7.67 3.98
CA LEU A 36 18.24 -8.60 3.26
C LEU A 36 16.96 -8.93 4.07
N SER A 37 17.08 -9.09 5.39
CA SER A 37 15.93 -9.35 6.26
C SER A 37 14.99 -8.13 6.35
N ARG A 38 15.54 -6.92 6.45
CA ARG A 38 14.74 -5.67 6.42
C ARG A 38 14.01 -5.49 5.09
N GLU A 39 14.67 -5.77 3.96
CA GLU A 39 14.03 -5.71 2.64
C GLU A 39 12.90 -6.74 2.49
N ALA A 40 13.10 -7.96 3.01
CA ALA A 40 12.05 -8.96 3.06
C ALA A 40 10.86 -8.49 3.91
N ALA A 41 11.12 -8.02 5.13
CA ALA A 41 10.09 -7.50 6.03
C ALA A 41 9.30 -6.34 5.40
N ALA A 42 9.99 -5.39 4.75
CA ALA A 42 9.35 -4.28 4.06
C ALA A 42 8.43 -4.75 2.91
N ARG A 43 8.86 -5.74 2.11
CA ARG A 43 8.00 -6.32 1.04
C ARG A 43 6.73 -6.95 1.60
N TYR A 44 6.85 -7.69 2.70
CA TYR A 44 5.68 -8.29 3.36
C TYR A 44 4.78 -7.25 4.02
N ALA A 45 5.34 -6.19 4.61
CA ALA A 45 4.56 -5.09 5.16
C ALA A 45 3.74 -4.36 4.07
N TRP A 46 4.34 -4.09 2.91
CA TRP A 46 3.63 -3.50 1.78
C TRP A 46 2.60 -4.46 1.16
N ALA A 47 2.88 -5.77 1.13
CA ALA A 47 1.89 -6.75 0.73
C ALA A 47 0.69 -6.78 1.70
N ALA A 48 0.94 -6.69 3.01
CA ALA A 48 -0.10 -6.61 4.01
C ALA A 48 -0.92 -5.31 3.86
N ALA A 49 -0.27 -4.17 3.63
CA ALA A 49 -0.95 -2.90 3.36
C ALA A 49 -1.82 -2.97 2.10
N ARG A 50 -1.32 -3.60 1.03
CA ARG A 50 -2.09 -3.86 -0.20
C ARG A 50 -3.36 -4.65 0.09
N LEU A 51 -3.23 -5.75 0.81
CA LEU A 51 -4.36 -6.61 1.15
C LEU A 51 -5.33 -5.91 2.10
N ALA A 52 -4.84 -5.20 3.12
CA ALA A 52 -5.70 -4.42 4.01
C ALA A 52 -6.55 -3.41 3.23
N LEU A 53 -5.93 -2.63 2.34
CA LEU A 53 -6.63 -1.64 1.54
C LEU A 53 -7.57 -2.26 0.50
N GLY A 54 -7.14 -3.34 -0.16
CA GLY A 54 -8.00 -4.11 -1.05
C GLY A 54 -9.22 -4.69 -0.31
N SER A 55 -9.05 -5.10 0.95
CA SER A 55 -10.14 -5.65 1.77
C SER A 55 -11.16 -4.57 2.09
N ILE A 56 -10.72 -3.36 2.39
CA ILE A 56 -11.60 -2.20 2.62
C ILE A 56 -12.45 -1.93 1.39
N PHE A 57 -11.84 -1.84 0.20
CA PHE A 57 -12.58 -1.59 -1.04
C PHE A 57 -13.52 -2.73 -1.43
N LEU A 58 -13.05 -3.97 -1.32
CA LEU A 58 -13.85 -5.14 -1.64
C LEU A 58 -15.04 -5.29 -0.68
N TRP A 59 -14.81 -5.07 0.63
CA TRP A 59 -15.88 -5.08 1.61
C TRP A 59 -16.89 -3.96 1.35
N ALA A 60 -16.43 -2.74 1.09
CA ALA A 60 -17.32 -1.63 0.76
C ALA A 60 -18.20 -1.92 -0.47
N PHE A 61 -17.65 -2.59 -1.48
CA PHE A 61 -18.41 -3.07 -2.63
C PHE A 61 -19.45 -4.12 -2.23
N LEU A 62 -19.05 -5.16 -1.50
CA LEU A 62 -19.94 -6.24 -1.08
C LEU A 62 -21.08 -5.74 -0.19
N ASP A 63 -20.77 -4.91 0.80
CA ASP A 63 -21.77 -4.33 1.70
C ASP A 63 -22.74 -3.43 0.92
N LYS A 64 -22.28 -2.60 -0.03
CA LYS A 64 -23.17 -1.78 -0.87
C LYS A 64 -23.99 -2.60 -1.85
N LEU A 65 -23.41 -3.67 -2.40
CA LEU A 65 -24.09 -4.51 -3.37
C LEU A 65 -25.22 -5.31 -2.72
N PHE A 66 -24.93 -5.98 -1.60
CA PHE A 66 -25.84 -6.92 -0.95
C PHE A 66 -26.60 -6.33 0.27
N GLY A 67 -26.11 -5.23 0.84
CA GLY A 67 -26.66 -4.64 2.06
C GLY A 67 -26.46 -5.54 3.28
N LEU A 68 -25.19 -5.84 3.59
CA LEU A 68 -24.80 -6.77 4.66
C LEU A 68 -25.01 -6.19 6.07
N GLY A 69 -25.42 -4.92 6.17
CA GLY A 69 -25.81 -4.28 7.42
C GLY A 69 -24.67 -3.62 8.19
N HIS A 70 -23.46 -3.50 7.61
CA HIS A 70 -22.36 -2.82 8.27
C HIS A 70 -22.45 -1.30 8.10
N SER A 71 -22.49 -0.85 6.85
CA SER A 71 -22.70 0.56 6.50
C SER A 71 -23.94 0.76 5.63
N THR A 72 -24.40 -0.32 4.98
CA THR A 72 -25.54 -0.31 4.07
C THR A 72 -26.60 -1.26 4.61
N ALA A 73 -27.77 -0.72 4.97
CA ALA A 73 -28.92 -1.56 5.32
C ALA A 73 -29.37 -2.36 4.10
N SER A 74 -29.98 -3.53 4.31
CA SER A 74 -30.43 -4.38 3.20
C SER A 74 -31.34 -3.63 2.22
N ALA A 75 -32.26 -2.80 2.73
CA ALA A 75 -33.17 -1.97 1.93
C ALA A 75 -32.44 -0.94 1.04
N ASP A 76 -31.25 -0.51 1.44
CA ASP A 76 -30.44 0.49 0.73
C ASP A 76 -29.37 -0.15 -0.18
N SER A 77 -29.37 -1.47 -0.30
CA SER A 77 -28.44 -2.19 -1.18
C SER A 77 -28.70 -1.88 -2.66
N VAL A 78 -27.66 -1.96 -3.49
CA VAL A 78 -27.80 -1.78 -4.93
C VAL A 78 -28.77 -2.80 -5.54
N LEU A 79 -28.76 -4.05 -5.05
CA LEU A 79 -29.68 -5.07 -5.53
C LEU A 79 -31.16 -4.76 -5.21
N ASN A 80 -31.43 -3.98 -4.17
CA ASN A 80 -32.77 -3.50 -3.82
C ASN A 80 -33.08 -2.10 -4.40
N GLY A 81 -32.29 -1.61 -5.35
CA GLY A 81 -32.49 -0.30 -6.00
C GLY A 81 -31.89 0.89 -5.25
N GLY A 82 -31.04 0.62 -4.25
CA GLY A 82 -30.31 1.64 -3.50
C GLY A 82 -29.31 2.42 -4.34
N ASN A 83 -28.96 3.62 -3.86
CA ASN A 83 -28.06 4.55 -4.54
C ASN A 83 -26.77 4.76 -3.73
N PRO A 84 -25.66 4.06 -4.06
CA PRO A 84 -24.48 3.95 -3.21
C PRO A 84 -23.75 5.28 -2.97
N THR A 85 -23.93 6.26 -3.84
CA THR A 85 -23.30 7.58 -3.71
C THR A 85 -24.24 8.66 -3.17
N LYS A 86 -25.55 8.42 -3.16
CA LYS A 86 -26.55 9.46 -2.86
C LYS A 86 -26.40 10.04 -1.46
N GLY A 87 -26.23 9.18 -0.46
CA GLY A 87 -26.07 9.62 0.94
C GLY A 87 -24.78 10.41 1.14
N PHE A 88 -23.66 9.92 0.59
CA PHE A 88 -22.36 10.57 0.73
C PHE A 88 -22.30 11.91 0.00
N LEU A 89 -22.68 11.96 -1.28
CA LEU A 89 -22.63 13.18 -2.07
C LEU A 89 -23.70 14.19 -1.67
N GLY A 90 -24.90 13.74 -1.31
CA GLY A 90 -25.99 14.60 -0.85
C GLY A 90 -25.78 15.19 0.55
N ALA A 91 -24.83 14.66 1.31
CA ALA A 91 -24.40 15.21 2.60
C ALA A 91 -23.17 16.13 2.47
N SER A 92 -22.66 16.35 1.25
CA SER A 92 -21.48 17.20 1.04
C SER A 92 -21.76 18.64 1.43
N VAL A 93 -20.76 19.28 2.03
CA VAL A 93 -20.81 20.69 2.41
C VAL A 93 -19.61 21.43 1.79
N GLY A 94 -19.56 22.75 1.96
CA GLY A 94 -18.44 23.54 1.47
C GLY A 94 -18.52 23.93 -0.02
N PRO A 95 -17.38 24.28 -0.64
CA PRO A 95 -17.34 25.05 -1.89
C PRO A 95 -17.82 24.27 -3.12
N PHE A 96 -17.84 22.94 -3.06
CA PHE A 96 -18.22 22.07 -4.18
C PHE A 96 -19.57 21.38 -3.98
N SER A 97 -20.29 21.68 -2.89
CA SER A 97 -21.54 21.00 -2.52
C SER A 97 -22.60 21.01 -3.63
N GLY A 98 -22.77 22.13 -4.35
CA GLY A 98 -23.69 22.21 -5.49
C GLY A 98 -23.42 21.16 -6.57
N ILE A 99 -22.15 21.01 -6.98
CA ILE A 99 -21.75 20.03 -8.01
C ILE A 99 -22.07 18.61 -7.54
N TYR A 100 -21.80 18.30 -6.28
CA TYR A 100 -22.03 16.97 -5.72
C TYR A 100 -23.51 16.67 -5.49
N HIS A 101 -24.29 17.65 -5.07
CA HIS A 101 -25.74 17.53 -4.94
C HIS A 101 -26.40 17.26 -6.30
N ASP A 102 -25.95 17.92 -7.37
CA ASP A 102 -26.48 17.75 -8.72
C ASP A 102 -26.26 16.32 -9.27
N ILE A 103 -25.15 15.69 -8.90
CA ILE A 103 -24.83 14.33 -9.34
C ILE A 103 -25.18 13.25 -8.31
N ALA A 104 -25.68 13.62 -7.13
CA ALA A 104 -25.99 12.70 -6.04
C ALA A 104 -27.11 11.73 -6.46
N GLY A 105 -26.79 10.42 -6.45
CA GLY A 105 -27.73 9.39 -6.90
C GLY A 105 -27.91 9.30 -8.41
N ASN A 106 -27.07 9.98 -9.21
CA ASN A 106 -27.03 9.78 -10.64
C ASN A 106 -26.62 8.32 -10.96
N VAL A 107 -27.34 7.68 -11.89
CA VAL A 107 -27.12 6.27 -12.25
C VAL A 107 -25.71 6.01 -12.76
N VAL A 108 -25.17 6.90 -13.61
CA VAL A 108 -23.82 6.76 -14.15
C VAL A 108 -22.78 6.85 -13.04
N VAL A 109 -22.95 7.80 -12.11
CA VAL A 109 -22.05 7.98 -10.97
C VAL A 109 -22.10 6.77 -10.04
N ASN A 110 -23.29 6.23 -9.77
CA ASN A 110 -23.45 5.02 -8.97
C ASN A 110 -22.75 3.81 -9.61
N VAL A 111 -22.93 3.62 -10.92
CA VAL A 111 -22.29 2.51 -11.66
C VAL A 111 -20.77 2.67 -11.67
N LEU A 112 -20.25 3.86 -11.97
CA LEU A 112 -18.81 4.15 -11.96
C LEU A 112 -18.20 3.94 -10.58
N PHE A 113 -18.89 4.38 -9.53
CA PHE A 113 -18.43 4.19 -8.15
C PHE A 113 -18.38 2.70 -7.77
N MET A 114 -19.44 1.95 -8.06
CA MET A 114 -19.47 0.50 -7.80
C MET A 114 -18.42 -0.26 -8.62
N ALA A 115 -18.25 0.10 -9.90
CA ALA A 115 -17.21 -0.46 -10.75
C ALA A 115 -15.81 -0.13 -10.21
N GLY A 116 -15.60 1.09 -9.72
CA GLY A 116 -14.36 1.52 -9.07
C GLY A 116 -14.04 0.70 -7.82
N LEU A 117 -15.00 0.53 -6.90
CA LEU A 117 -14.82 -0.28 -5.70
C LEU A 117 -14.52 -1.75 -6.04
N ALA A 118 -15.27 -2.34 -6.98
CA ALA A 118 -15.04 -3.72 -7.41
C ALA A 118 -13.66 -3.90 -8.05
N PHE A 119 -13.31 -3.00 -8.98
CA PHE A 119 -12.02 -3.01 -9.66
C PHE A 119 -10.87 -2.88 -8.65
N LEU A 120 -10.91 -1.90 -7.75
CA LEU A 120 -9.87 -1.69 -6.75
C LEU A 120 -9.77 -2.87 -5.79
N GLY A 121 -10.90 -3.37 -5.28
CA GLY A 121 -10.93 -4.53 -4.41
C GLY A 121 -10.27 -5.75 -5.05
N VAL A 122 -10.66 -6.10 -6.28
CA VAL A 122 -10.11 -7.26 -6.99
C VAL A 122 -8.66 -7.04 -7.40
N ALA A 123 -8.31 -5.88 -7.95
CA ALA A 123 -6.96 -5.55 -8.39
C ALA A 123 -5.98 -5.57 -7.22
N LEU A 124 -6.33 -4.94 -6.10
CA LEU A 124 -5.49 -4.92 -4.90
C LEU A 124 -5.45 -6.27 -4.22
N MET A 125 -6.52 -7.06 -4.20
CA MET A 125 -6.49 -8.43 -3.65
C MET A 125 -5.57 -9.35 -4.45
N SER A 126 -5.75 -9.36 -5.77
CA SER A 126 -5.00 -10.21 -6.67
C SER A 126 -3.58 -9.71 -6.93
N GLY A 127 -3.30 -8.42 -6.73
CA GLY A 127 -2.01 -7.80 -7.04
C GLY A 127 -1.80 -7.56 -8.54
N VAL A 128 -2.89 -7.40 -9.29
CA VAL A 128 -2.91 -7.25 -10.76
C VAL A 128 -3.34 -5.85 -11.15
N ALA A 129 -2.83 -5.33 -12.27
CA ALA A 129 -3.14 -3.99 -12.78
C ALA A 129 -2.90 -2.88 -11.74
N MET A 130 -1.77 -2.96 -11.04
CA MET A 130 -1.47 -2.14 -9.87
C MET A 130 -1.34 -0.65 -10.21
N ARG A 131 -0.81 -0.30 -11.39
CA ARG A 131 -0.68 1.10 -11.82
C ARG A 131 -2.04 1.69 -12.19
N LEU A 132 -2.90 0.90 -12.84
CA LEU A 132 -4.26 1.32 -13.14
C LEU A 132 -5.09 1.46 -11.86
N ALA A 133 -4.97 0.50 -10.93
CA ALA A 133 -5.59 0.56 -9.61
C ALA A 133 -5.10 1.79 -8.82
N ALA A 134 -3.80 2.08 -8.84
CA ALA A 134 -3.27 3.26 -8.16
C ALA A 134 -3.78 4.57 -8.79
N GLY A 135 -3.79 4.69 -10.12
CA GLY A 135 -4.28 5.88 -10.80
C GLY A 135 -5.79 6.11 -10.60
N ALA A 136 -6.60 5.09 -10.88
CA ALA A 136 -8.05 5.18 -10.74
C ALA A 136 -8.47 5.34 -9.27
N GLY A 137 -7.83 4.61 -8.36
CA GLY A 137 -8.11 4.68 -6.93
C GLY A 137 -7.68 6.00 -6.32
N ALA A 138 -6.50 6.54 -6.66
CA ALA A 138 -6.09 7.86 -6.21
C ALA A 138 -7.03 8.95 -6.71
N LEU A 139 -7.45 8.89 -7.98
CA LEU A 139 -8.45 9.81 -8.51
C LEU A 139 -9.77 9.73 -7.73
N MET A 140 -10.28 8.52 -7.49
CA MET A 140 -11.51 8.32 -6.72
C MET A 140 -11.38 8.88 -5.29
N MET A 141 -10.27 8.60 -4.62
CA MET A 141 -10.00 9.12 -3.28
C MET A 141 -9.94 10.65 -3.25
N VAL A 142 -9.28 11.28 -4.22
CA VAL A 142 -9.23 12.75 -4.29
C VAL A 142 -10.62 13.35 -4.52
N LEU A 143 -11.45 12.71 -5.34
CA LEU A 143 -12.83 13.16 -5.54
C LEU A 143 -13.70 13.01 -4.28
N MET A 144 -13.47 11.96 -3.48
CA MET A 144 -14.16 11.77 -2.20
C MET A 144 -13.68 12.77 -1.15
N TRP A 145 -12.38 13.05 -1.11
CA TRP A 145 -11.80 14.11 -0.28
C TRP A 145 -12.44 15.46 -0.57
N SER A 146 -12.56 15.86 -1.85
CA SER A 146 -13.15 17.15 -2.23
C SER A 146 -14.66 17.23 -1.94
N ALA A 147 -15.37 16.09 -1.89
CA ALA A 147 -16.76 16.03 -1.43
C ALA A 147 -16.91 16.12 0.09
N SER A 148 -15.81 15.92 0.84
CA SER A 148 -15.80 15.89 2.31
C SER A 148 -15.18 17.16 2.93
N LEU A 149 -15.11 18.26 2.19
CA LEU A 149 -14.52 19.51 2.67
C LEU A 149 -15.52 20.35 3.50
N PRO A 150 -15.10 20.93 4.64
CA PRO A 150 -13.80 20.76 5.30
C PRO A 150 -13.73 19.41 6.04
N PRO A 151 -12.55 18.78 6.15
CA PRO A 151 -12.42 17.51 6.86
C PRO A 151 -12.74 17.67 8.36
N ALA A 152 -13.38 16.65 8.94
CA ALA A 152 -13.89 16.73 10.31
C ALA A 152 -12.80 16.87 11.39
N ASN A 153 -11.64 16.24 11.18
CA ASN A 153 -10.61 16.06 12.21
C ASN A 153 -9.34 16.85 11.95
N HIS A 154 -9.22 17.53 10.82
CA HIS A 154 -7.99 18.22 10.41
C HIS A 154 -8.27 19.24 9.31
N VAL A 155 -7.40 20.26 9.19
CA VAL A 155 -7.63 21.41 8.29
C VAL A 155 -7.64 21.03 6.80
N PHE A 156 -6.94 19.94 6.42
CA PHE A 156 -6.73 19.56 5.02
C PHE A 156 -6.71 18.04 4.80
N MET A 157 -5.84 17.34 5.52
CA MET A 157 -5.67 15.88 5.44
C MET A 157 -6.87 15.10 5.98
N ASP A 158 -7.25 14.03 5.28
CA ASP A 158 -8.18 13.01 5.75
C ASP A 158 -7.74 11.60 5.32
N GLU A 159 -8.55 10.60 5.63
CA GLU A 159 -8.29 9.20 5.26
C GLU A 159 -8.23 8.97 3.74
N HIS A 160 -9.00 9.70 2.93
CA HIS A 160 -9.00 9.53 1.48
C HIS A 160 -7.64 9.93 0.89
N LEU A 161 -7.08 11.08 1.30
CA LEU A 161 -5.74 11.49 0.84
C LEU A 161 -4.65 10.53 1.30
N VAL A 162 -4.76 10.00 2.52
CA VAL A 162 -3.83 8.96 3.03
C VAL A 162 -3.92 7.71 2.16
N TYR A 163 -5.13 7.23 1.83
CA TYR A 163 -5.32 6.09 0.95
C TYR A 163 -4.79 6.35 -0.46
N ALA A 164 -4.98 7.55 -1.01
CA ALA A 164 -4.42 7.93 -2.31
C ALA A 164 -2.89 7.82 -2.33
N ILE A 165 -2.22 8.34 -1.29
CA ILE A 165 -0.75 8.25 -1.15
C ILE A 165 -0.30 6.80 -1.02
N VAL A 166 -1.00 5.99 -0.22
CA VAL A 166 -0.68 4.56 -0.04
C VAL A 166 -0.85 3.80 -1.36
N LEU A 167 -1.91 4.05 -2.12
CA LEU A 167 -2.13 3.43 -3.43
C LEU A 167 -0.97 3.73 -4.40
N ILE A 168 -0.54 4.99 -4.45
CA ILE A 168 0.62 5.40 -5.26
C ILE A 168 1.87 4.67 -4.77
N GLY A 169 2.12 4.66 -3.45
CA GLY A 169 3.23 3.94 -2.84
C GLY A 169 3.26 2.45 -3.21
N LEU A 170 2.11 1.77 -3.15
CA LEU A 170 1.95 0.36 -3.51
C LEU A 170 2.33 0.07 -4.96
N ALA A 171 1.98 0.95 -5.89
CA ALA A 171 2.39 0.84 -7.29
C ALA A 171 3.90 1.09 -7.47
N LEU A 172 4.46 2.09 -6.78
CA LEU A 172 5.88 2.43 -6.86
C LEU A 172 6.78 1.31 -6.33
N VAL A 173 6.39 0.65 -5.24
CA VAL A 173 7.15 -0.46 -4.64
C VAL A 173 6.85 -1.83 -5.25
N LYS A 174 6.00 -1.88 -6.31
CA LYS A 174 5.55 -3.13 -6.95
C LYS A 174 4.98 -4.14 -5.95
N ALA A 175 4.13 -3.68 -5.04
CA ALA A 175 3.55 -4.51 -3.99
C ALA A 175 2.74 -5.72 -4.51
N GLY A 176 2.28 -5.67 -5.77
CA GLY A 176 1.60 -6.79 -6.43
C GLY A 176 2.48 -8.03 -6.67
N ASP A 177 3.81 -7.88 -6.62
CA ASP A 177 4.76 -9.00 -6.81
C ASP A 177 4.94 -9.86 -5.56
N THR A 178 4.40 -9.43 -4.41
CA THR A 178 4.52 -10.11 -3.11
C THR A 178 3.14 -10.55 -2.61
N ILE A 179 2.95 -11.85 -2.39
CA ILE A 179 1.65 -12.48 -2.03
C ILE A 179 0.55 -12.11 -3.06
N GLY A 180 0.90 -12.03 -4.34
CA GLY A 180 0.00 -11.62 -5.41
C GLY A 180 0.39 -12.25 -6.74
N LEU A 181 -0.49 -12.09 -7.73
CA LEU A 181 -0.35 -12.57 -9.09
C LEU A 181 0.39 -11.57 -10.00
N GLY A 182 0.87 -10.43 -9.48
CA GLY A 182 1.51 -9.37 -10.26
C GLY A 182 2.69 -9.85 -11.12
N ARG A 183 3.49 -10.77 -10.58
CA ARG A 183 4.61 -11.38 -11.33
C ARG A 183 4.15 -12.26 -12.49
N ILE A 184 3.01 -12.93 -12.35
CA ILE A 184 2.43 -13.77 -13.41
C ILE A 184 1.76 -12.87 -14.45
N TRP A 185 1.05 -11.84 -13.99
CA TRP A 185 0.37 -10.85 -14.82
C TRP A 185 1.33 -10.06 -15.72
N SER A 186 2.44 -9.54 -15.16
CA SER A 186 3.46 -8.79 -15.91
C SER A 186 4.11 -9.60 -17.03
N ARG A 187 4.11 -10.94 -16.92
CA ARG A 187 4.62 -11.85 -17.97
C ARG A 187 3.59 -12.13 -19.07
N SER A 188 2.33 -11.74 -18.90
CA SER A 188 1.29 -11.94 -19.91
C SER A 188 1.64 -11.21 -21.23
N LYS A 189 1.14 -11.72 -22.35
CA LYS A 189 1.35 -11.06 -23.67
C LYS A 189 0.71 -9.67 -23.72
N LEU A 190 -0.34 -9.44 -22.94
CA LEU A 190 -1.07 -8.18 -22.88
C LEU A 190 -0.26 -7.08 -22.20
N VAL A 191 0.28 -7.33 -21.01
CA VAL A 191 1.13 -6.35 -20.28
C VAL A 191 2.43 -6.07 -21.02
N ARG A 192 3.01 -7.09 -21.67
CA ARG A 192 4.19 -6.88 -22.54
C ARG A 192 3.91 -5.96 -23.73
N ARG A 193 2.68 -5.90 -24.23
CA ARG A 193 2.27 -4.97 -25.30
C ARG A 193 1.83 -3.61 -24.76
N LEU A 194 1.24 -3.57 -23.57
CA LEU A 194 0.72 -2.38 -22.91
C LEU A 194 1.27 -2.30 -21.47
N PRO A 195 2.49 -1.78 -21.27
CA PRO A 195 3.18 -1.78 -19.97
C PRO A 195 2.49 -0.94 -18.88
N TRP A 196 1.54 -0.10 -19.25
CA TRP A 196 0.73 0.68 -18.32
C TRP A 196 -0.35 -0.16 -17.60
N LEU A 197 -0.62 -1.38 -18.08
CA LEU A 197 -1.52 -2.35 -17.43
C LEU A 197 -0.86 -3.14 -16.30
N GLU A 198 0.43 -2.93 -16.03
CA GLU A 198 1.14 -3.54 -14.90
C GLU A 198 0.54 -3.11 -13.56
#